data_AF-A0A3N5YYF4-F1
#
_entry.id   AF-A0A3N5YYF4-F1
#
_cell.length_a   1.000
_cell.length_b   1.000
_cell.length_c   1.000
_cell.angle_alpha   90.00
_cell.angle_beta   90.00
_cell.angle_gamma   90.00
#
_symmetry.space_group_name_H-M   'P 1'
#
loop_
_entity.id
_entity.type
_entity.pdbx_description
1 polymer ?
#
loop_
_entity_poly.entity_id
_entity_poly.type
_entity_poly.pdbx_seq_one_letter_code
_entity_poly.pdbx_strand_id
1 'polypeptide(L)'
;MILRIERLAIELPAPEHPSPNSAAAVQELMGGRFGEMSTLMNYTFQSFNFRGRDKCRPFYDLIANIAAEEYGHIELVSHTINMLLTGTTARGTDPTNTPLEVATDVRNTYHYIASGQSSLPIDSMGTPWNGSYVFSSGNLK
;
A
#
# COMPACT_ATOMS: atom_id res chain seq x y z
N MET A 1 21.28 -2.13 -5.13
CA MET A 1 21.00 -2.90 -3.89
C MET A 1 20.02 -2.08 -3.07
N ILE A 2 19.10 -2.73 -2.35
CA ILE A 2 18.16 -2.07 -1.43
C ILE A 2 18.62 -2.39 -0.01
N LEU A 3 18.63 -1.38 0.85
CA LEU A 3 18.80 -1.52 2.30
C LEU A 3 17.47 -1.14 2.94
N ARG A 4 17.11 -1.80 4.05
CA ARG A 4 15.89 -1.52 4.80
C ARG A 4 16.24 -1.01 6.19
N ILE A 5 15.57 0.06 6.60
CA ILE A 5 15.60 0.59 7.96
C ILE A 5 14.26 0.23 8.59
N GLU A 6 14.27 -0.37 9.79
CA GLU A 6 13.05 -0.73 10.51
C GLU A 6 12.44 0.51 11.19
N ARG A 7 11.89 1.41 10.38
CA ARG A 7 11.20 2.62 10.82
C ARG A 7 10.28 3.12 9.72
N LEU A 8 9.10 3.59 10.09
CA LEU A 8 8.23 4.35 9.19
C LEU A 8 8.86 5.70 8.84
N ALA A 9 8.48 6.27 7.69
CA ALA A 9 8.93 7.61 7.28
C ALA A 9 8.56 8.70 8.29
N ILE A 10 7.39 8.55 8.95
CA ILE A 10 6.91 9.39 10.03
C ILE A 10 6.24 8.54 11.12
N GLU A 11 6.17 9.08 12.34
CA GLU A 11 5.36 8.49 13.40
C GLU A 11 3.87 8.74 13.13
N LEU A 12 3.04 7.74 13.41
CA LEU A 12 1.59 7.85 13.32
C LEU A 12 0.97 7.59 14.70
N PRO A 13 0.01 8.41 15.14
CA PRO A 13 -0.69 8.17 16.39
C PRO A 13 -1.60 6.94 16.26
N ALA A 14 -1.78 6.23 17.37
CA ALA A 14 -2.77 5.16 17.42
C ALA A 14 -4.18 5.74 17.20
N PRO A 15 -5.03 5.12 16.36
CA PRO A 15 -6.38 5.60 16.13
C PRO A 15 -7.23 5.42 17.40
N GLU A 16 -7.92 6.47 17.82
CA GLU A 16 -8.87 6.40 18.95
C GLU A 16 -10.09 5.52 18.64
N HIS A 17 -10.46 5.45 17.36
CA HIS A 17 -11.61 4.70 16.86
C HIS A 17 -11.21 3.86 15.64
N PRO A 18 -11.05 2.54 15.79
CA PRO A 18 -10.86 1.64 14.65
C PRO A 18 -12.01 1.76 13.65
N SER A 19 -11.71 1.73 12.35
CA SER A 19 -12.70 1.93 11.29
C SER A 19 -12.40 1.07 10.07
N PRO A 20 -13.11 -0.05 9.89
CA PRO A 20 -12.93 -0.94 8.74
C PRO A 20 -13.24 -0.26 7.39
N ASN A 21 -14.25 0.61 7.37
CA ASN A 21 -14.64 1.30 6.14
C ASN A 21 -13.67 2.42 5.78
N SER A 22 -13.03 3.06 6.78
CA SER A 22 -11.90 3.97 6.52
C SER A 22 -10.70 3.20 6.00
N ALA A 23 -10.37 2.04 6.58
CA ALA A 23 -9.31 1.17 6.07
C ALA A 23 -9.57 0.76 4.60
N ALA A 24 -10.81 0.42 4.26
CA ALA A 24 -11.23 0.12 2.89
C ALA A 24 -11.12 1.34 1.95
N ALA A 25 -11.35 2.56 2.43
CA ALA A 25 -11.15 3.75 1.61
C ALA A 25 -9.65 4.07 1.38
N VAL A 26 -8.83 3.95 2.43
CA VAL A 26 -7.37 4.17 2.35
C VAL A 26 -6.68 3.15 1.43
N GLN A 27 -7.28 1.98 1.19
CA GLN A 27 -6.79 1.05 0.16
C GLN A 27 -6.68 1.67 -1.24
N GLU A 28 -7.46 2.71 -1.56
CA GLU A 28 -7.29 3.42 -2.84
C GLU A 28 -5.90 4.06 -2.95
N LEU A 29 -5.37 4.57 -1.84
CA LEU A 29 -4.02 5.13 -1.76
C LEU A 29 -2.95 4.04 -1.75
N MET A 30 -3.29 2.77 -1.52
CA MET A 30 -2.37 1.64 -1.60
C MET A 30 -2.37 1.05 -3.02
N GLY A 31 -3.40 0.26 -3.34
CA GLY A 31 -3.49 -0.56 -4.55
C GLY A 31 -4.36 0.03 -5.65
N GLY A 32 -4.91 1.24 -5.45
CA GLY A 32 -5.63 1.96 -6.49
C GLY A 32 -4.75 2.32 -7.68
N ARG A 33 -5.39 2.68 -8.80
CA ARG A 33 -4.68 3.05 -10.05
C ARG A 33 -3.70 4.20 -9.85
N PHE A 34 -3.98 5.10 -8.91
CA PHE A 34 -3.12 6.23 -8.55
C PHE A 34 -2.57 6.12 -7.11
N GLY A 35 -2.62 4.93 -6.51
CA GLY A 35 -2.04 4.67 -5.20
C GLY A 35 -0.53 4.45 -5.24
N GLU A 36 0.07 4.28 -4.06
CA GLU A 36 1.51 4.21 -3.85
C GLU A 36 2.15 2.97 -4.50
N MET A 37 1.40 1.88 -4.70
CA MET A 37 1.91 0.75 -5.50
C MET A 37 2.17 1.16 -6.95
N SER A 38 1.35 2.06 -7.49
CA SER A 38 1.49 2.56 -8.85
C SER A 38 2.65 3.54 -8.96
N THR A 39 2.81 4.48 -8.04
CA THR A 39 3.97 5.41 -8.02
C THR A 39 5.28 4.63 -7.90
N LEU A 40 5.37 3.72 -6.91
CA LEU A 40 6.51 2.85 -6.69
C LEU A 40 6.89 2.08 -7.95
N MET A 41 5.94 1.37 -8.56
CA MET A 41 6.26 0.52 -9.70
C MET A 41 6.53 1.31 -10.98
N ASN A 42 5.89 2.47 -11.17
CA ASN A 42 6.22 3.36 -12.29
C ASN A 42 7.68 3.83 -12.21
N TYR A 43 8.09 4.44 -11.10
CA TYR A 43 9.45 4.94 -10.97
C TYR A 43 10.49 3.82 -10.90
N THR A 44 10.16 2.69 -10.28
CA THR A 44 11.02 1.50 -10.26
C THR A 44 11.33 1.03 -11.68
N PHE A 45 10.30 0.77 -12.50
CA PHE A 45 10.52 0.30 -13.88
C PHE A 45 11.13 1.37 -14.78
N GLN A 46 10.79 2.65 -14.60
CA GLN A 46 11.46 3.75 -15.30
C GLN A 46 12.95 3.83 -14.94
N SER A 47 13.33 3.65 -13.68
CA SER A 47 14.73 3.62 -13.25
C SER A 47 15.48 2.42 -13.83
N PHE A 48 14.85 1.24 -13.85
CA PHE A 48 15.45 0.02 -14.40
C PHE A 48 15.66 0.15 -15.91
N ASN A 49 14.64 0.62 -16.62
CA ASN A 49 14.63 0.78 -18.06
C ASN A 49 15.35 2.05 -18.55
N PHE A 50 15.88 2.88 -17.64
CA PHE A 50 16.48 4.16 -17.99
C PHE A 50 17.69 4.00 -18.90
N ARG A 51 17.66 4.64 -20.08
CA ARG A 51 18.74 4.62 -21.08
C ARG A 51 19.59 5.88 -20.98
N GLY A 52 20.90 5.74 -21.19
CA GLY A 52 21.83 6.88 -21.16
C GLY A 52 22.06 7.44 -19.76
N ARG A 53 22.10 6.57 -18.73
CA ARG A 53 22.26 6.95 -17.31
C ARG A 53 23.42 7.90 -17.06
N ASP A 54 24.54 7.75 -17.76
CA ASP A 54 25.71 8.63 -17.59
C ASP A 54 25.48 10.01 -18.22
N LYS A 55 24.79 10.08 -19.36
CA LYS A 55 24.52 11.33 -20.10
C LYS A 55 23.40 12.15 -19.47
N CYS A 56 22.42 11.46 -18.88
CA CYS A 56 21.23 12.05 -18.27
C CYS A 56 21.18 11.77 -16.76
N ARG A 57 22.35 11.77 -16.10
CA ARG A 57 22.50 11.40 -14.69
C ARG A 57 21.50 12.09 -13.75
N PRO A 58 21.27 13.42 -13.82
CA PRO A 58 20.35 14.07 -12.89
C PRO A 58 18.92 13.53 -12.95
N PHE A 59 18.44 13.15 -14.14
CA PHE A 59 17.10 12.59 -14.32
C PHE A 59 17.02 11.14 -13.87
N TYR A 60 18.06 10.35 -14.15
CA TYR A 60 18.16 9.00 -13.64
C TYR A 60 18.17 8.98 -12.11
N ASP A 61 19.00 9.84 -11.49
CA ASP A 61 19.12 9.93 -10.05
C ASP A 61 17.81 10.37 -9.40
N LEU A 62 17.10 11.34 -10.00
CA LEU A 62 15.78 11.77 -9.55
C LEU A 62 14.78 10.61 -9.54
N ILE A 63 14.62 9.90 -10.66
CA ILE A 63 13.65 8.80 -10.78
C ILE A 63 14.02 7.65 -9.85
N ALA A 64 15.30 7.27 -9.80
CA ALA A 64 15.77 6.18 -8.94
C ALA A 64 15.64 6.52 -7.45
N ASN A 65 15.81 7.78 -7.08
CA ASN A 65 15.67 8.23 -5.70
C ASN A 65 14.20 8.27 -5.26
N ILE A 66 13.31 8.83 -6.08
CA ILE A 66 11.86 8.80 -5.79
C ILE A 66 11.36 7.35 -5.72
N ALA A 67 11.78 6.47 -6.64
CA ALA A 67 11.42 5.05 -6.57
C ALA A 67 11.80 4.40 -5.22
N ALA A 68 12.90 4.82 -4.60
CA ALA A 68 13.28 4.34 -3.28
C ALA A 68 12.42 4.93 -2.16
N GLU A 69 12.01 6.20 -2.28
CA GLU A 69 11.08 6.87 -1.36
C GLU A 69 9.69 6.19 -1.35
N GLU A 70 9.14 5.86 -2.52
CA GLU A 70 7.82 5.24 -2.62
C GLU A 70 7.73 3.86 -1.94
N TYR A 71 8.87 3.20 -1.71
CA TYR A 71 8.91 1.97 -0.91
C TYR A 71 8.50 2.24 0.55
N GLY A 72 8.88 3.40 1.10
CA GLY A 72 8.46 3.85 2.42
C GLY A 72 6.99 4.29 2.44
N HIS A 73 6.46 4.84 1.34
CA HIS A 73 5.06 5.23 1.25
C HIS A 73 4.12 4.02 1.27
N ILE A 74 4.42 2.96 0.52
CA ILE A 74 3.61 1.73 0.62
C ILE A 74 3.67 1.13 2.03
N GLU A 75 4.82 1.19 2.72
CA GLU A 75 4.94 0.72 4.11
C GLU A 75 4.08 1.56 5.06
N LEU A 76 4.11 2.89 4.91
CA LEU A 76 3.34 3.84 5.71
C LEU A 76 1.83 3.69 5.50
N VAL A 77 1.38 3.54 4.25
CA VAL A 77 -0.04 3.34 3.93
C VAL A 77 -0.51 1.97 4.42
N SER A 78 0.30 0.92 4.27
CA SER A 78 -0.01 -0.42 4.82
C SER A 78 -0.16 -0.34 6.34
N HIS A 79 0.77 0.33 7.03
CA HIS A 79 0.69 0.53 8.47
C HIS A 79 -0.58 1.30 8.88
N THR A 80 -0.93 2.36 8.15
CA THR A 80 -2.15 3.13 8.38
C THR A 80 -3.41 2.26 8.29
N ILE A 81 -3.51 1.42 7.24
CA ILE A 81 -4.64 0.48 7.07
C ILE A 81 -4.67 -0.53 8.22
N ASN A 82 -3.53 -1.10 8.59
CA ASN A 82 -3.42 -2.07 9.68
C ASN A 82 -3.83 -1.47 11.03
N MET A 83 -3.45 -0.22 11.30
CA MET A 83 -3.89 0.49 12.51
C MET A 83 -5.41 0.69 12.53
N LEU A 84 -6.01 1.11 11.39
CA LEU A 84 -7.46 1.28 11.29
C LEU A 84 -8.25 -0.03 11.47
N LEU A 85 -7.64 -1.18 11.16
CA LEU A 85 -8.20 -2.52 11.36
C LEU A 85 -7.91 -3.09 12.77
N THR A 86 -6.95 -2.52 13.50
CA THR A 86 -6.57 -3.01 14.82
C THR A 86 -7.66 -2.67 15.83
N GLY A 87 -8.23 -3.68 16.47
CA GLY A 87 -9.29 -3.52 17.47
C GLY A 87 -10.71 -3.47 16.89
N THR A 88 -10.89 -3.76 15.59
CA THR A 88 -12.24 -3.82 15.00
C THR A 88 -13.03 -5.06 15.45
N THR A 89 -12.36 -6.08 16.00
CA THR A 89 -12.98 -7.27 16.59
C THR A 89 -12.25 -7.70 17.86
N ALA A 90 -12.93 -8.49 18.70
CA ALA A 90 -12.31 -9.15 19.84
C ALA A 90 -11.49 -10.36 19.35
N ARG A 91 -10.25 -10.47 19.81
CA ARG A 91 -9.41 -11.65 19.54
C ARG A 91 -9.79 -12.78 20.50
N GLY A 92 -9.90 -13.99 19.98
CA GLY A 92 -10.20 -15.19 20.76
C GLY A 92 -10.17 -16.45 19.89
N THR A 93 -10.20 -17.61 20.54
CA THR A 93 -10.28 -18.91 19.85
C THR A 93 -11.69 -19.48 19.80
N ASP A 94 -12.62 -18.89 20.55
CA ASP A 94 -14.02 -19.31 20.61
C ASP A 94 -14.83 -18.71 19.45
N PRO A 95 -15.27 -19.52 18.47
CA PRO A 95 -16.05 -19.02 17.35
C PRO A 95 -17.55 -18.86 17.66
N THR A 96 -18.05 -19.35 18.80
CA THR A 96 -19.52 -19.44 19.02
C THR A 96 -20.20 -18.11 19.25
N ASN A 97 -19.44 -17.06 19.58
CA ASN A 97 -19.94 -15.71 19.84
C ASN A 97 -19.88 -14.82 18.59
N THR A 98 -19.71 -15.40 17.40
CA THR A 98 -19.62 -14.65 16.13
C THR A 98 -18.56 -13.53 16.19
N PRO A 99 -17.29 -13.82 16.54
CA PRO A 99 -16.29 -12.78 16.84
C PRO A 99 -15.96 -11.84 15.67
N LEU A 100 -16.37 -12.19 14.45
CA LEU A 100 -16.19 -11.39 13.24
C LEU A 100 -17.53 -10.87 12.68
N GLU A 101 -18.59 -10.77 13.48
CA GLU A 101 -19.92 -10.29 13.04
C GLU A 101 -19.84 -8.97 12.26
N VAL A 102 -19.03 -8.02 12.72
CA VAL A 102 -18.80 -6.74 12.03
C VAL A 102 -18.39 -6.91 10.57
N ALA A 103 -17.70 -8.00 10.21
CA ALA A 103 -17.20 -8.22 8.87
C ALA A 103 -18.34 -8.46 7.85
N THR A 104 -19.57 -8.75 8.27
CA THR A 104 -20.69 -8.97 7.34
C THR A 104 -21.20 -7.69 6.69
N ASP A 105 -21.00 -6.54 7.34
CA ASP A 105 -21.59 -5.25 6.94
C ASP A 105 -20.55 -4.22 6.44
N VAL A 106 -19.27 -4.58 6.44
CA VAL A 106 -18.19 -3.70 5.98
C VAL A 106 -18.00 -3.77 4.47
N ARG A 107 -17.52 -2.66 3.89
CA ARG A 107 -17.28 -2.53 2.45
C ARG A 107 -16.25 -3.53 1.90
N ASN A 108 -15.28 -3.94 2.71
CA ASN A 108 -14.21 -4.83 2.29
C ASN A 108 -14.07 -6.03 3.25
N THR A 109 -14.80 -7.10 2.93
CA THR A 109 -14.76 -8.38 3.66
C THR A 109 -13.40 -9.09 3.53
N TYR A 110 -12.63 -8.83 2.48
CA TYR A 110 -11.32 -9.45 2.28
C TYR A 110 -10.31 -9.06 3.35
N HIS A 111 -10.45 -7.89 3.98
CA HIS A 111 -9.65 -7.53 5.15
C HIS A 111 -9.81 -8.53 6.29
N TYR A 112 -10.95 -9.20 6.43
CA TYR A 112 -11.17 -10.17 7.50
C TYR A 112 -10.89 -11.60 7.06
N ILE A 113 -11.27 -11.94 5.82
CA ILE A 113 -11.24 -13.32 5.33
C ILE A 113 -9.89 -13.68 4.70
N ALA A 114 -9.31 -12.79 3.89
CA ALA A 114 -8.11 -13.10 3.11
C ALA A 114 -6.82 -12.71 3.86
N SER A 115 -6.86 -11.64 4.67
CA SER A 115 -5.65 -11.03 5.24
C SER A 115 -5.57 -11.04 6.77
N GLY A 116 -6.61 -11.51 7.48
CA GLY A 116 -6.58 -11.55 8.95
C GLY A 116 -6.47 -10.16 9.59
N GLN A 117 -7.29 -9.22 9.13
CA GLN A 117 -7.36 -7.81 9.54
C GLN A 117 -6.10 -7.01 9.17
N SER A 118 -5.63 -7.17 7.93
CA SER A 118 -4.47 -6.44 7.41
C SER A 118 -4.66 -5.90 5.99
N SER A 119 -3.78 -4.98 5.56
CA SER A 119 -3.76 -4.43 4.21
C SER A 119 -3.54 -5.51 3.14
N LEU A 120 -4.10 -5.29 1.96
CA LEU A 120 -3.98 -6.15 0.78
C LEU A 120 -3.54 -5.31 -0.43
N PRO A 121 -2.85 -5.89 -1.43
CA PRO A 121 -2.48 -5.19 -2.67
C PRO A 121 -3.68 -5.04 -3.62
N ILE A 122 -4.70 -4.32 -3.16
CA ILE A 122 -6.00 -4.11 -3.83
C ILE A 122 -6.41 -2.64 -3.70
N ASP A 123 -7.30 -2.18 -4.58
CA ASP A 123 -7.94 -0.86 -4.50
C ASP A 123 -9.08 -0.81 -3.46
N SER A 124 -9.76 0.33 -3.34
CA SER A 124 -10.86 0.52 -2.39
C SER A 124 -12.16 -0.23 -2.73
N MET A 125 -12.20 -0.90 -3.88
CA MET A 125 -13.31 -1.72 -4.38
C MET A 125 -12.95 -3.21 -4.45
N GLY A 126 -11.76 -3.59 -3.98
CA GLY A 126 -11.31 -4.98 -3.93
C GLY A 126 -10.65 -5.50 -5.20
N THR A 127 -10.38 -4.65 -6.19
CA THR A 127 -9.66 -5.04 -7.40
C THR A 127 -8.17 -5.20 -7.10
N PRO A 128 -7.53 -6.32 -7.45
CA PRO A 128 -6.08 -6.44 -7.34
C PRO A 128 -5.34 -5.39 -8.14
N TRP A 129 -4.35 -4.76 -7.50
CA TRP A 129 -3.38 -3.94 -8.21
C TRP A 129 -2.72 -4.80 -9.29
N ASN A 130 -2.52 -4.24 -10.48
CA ASN A 130 -1.94 -4.98 -11.59
C ASN A 130 -0.96 -4.13 -12.39
N GLY A 131 -0.02 -4.81 -13.05
CA GLY A 131 1.06 -4.18 -13.78
C GLY A 131 0.64 -3.31 -14.98
N SER A 132 -0.63 -3.35 -15.41
CA SER A 132 -1.12 -2.45 -16.47
C SER A 132 -1.16 -0.98 -16.03
N TYR A 133 -1.05 -0.70 -14.73
CA TYR A 133 -0.93 0.66 -14.19
C TYR A 133 0.49 1.23 -14.32
N VAL A 134 1.46 0.42 -14.74
CA VAL A 134 2.85 0.85 -14.95
C VAL A 134 3.04 1.35 -16.37
N PHE A 135 3.55 2.57 -16.50
CA PHE A 135 3.95 3.16 -17.77
C PHE A 135 5.45 3.49 -17.76
N SER A 136 6.21 2.81 -18.62
CA SER A 136 7.65 2.99 -18.79
C SER A 136 7.99 2.95 -20.28
N SER A 137 7.79 4.07 -20.98
CA SER A 137 7.94 4.15 -22.44
C SER A 137 9.39 4.11 -22.93
N GLY A 138 10.34 4.40 -22.05
CA GLY A 138 11.75 4.62 -22.41
C GLY A 138 12.02 5.99 -23.05
N ASN A 139 11.00 6.83 -23.23
CA ASN A 139 11.15 8.23 -23.60
C ASN A 139 11.03 9.11 -22.36
N LEU A 140 12.01 10.00 -22.15
CA LEU A 140 12.05 10.92 -21.01
C LEU A 140 11.13 12.14 -21.18
N LYS A 141 10.74 12.46 -22.42
CA LYS A 141 9.85 13.58 -22.76
C LYS A 141 8.40 13.15 -22.74
#